data_AF-R2XTV2-F1
#
_entry.id   AF-R2XTV2-F1
#
_cell.length_a   1.000
_cell.length_b   1.000
_cell.length_c   1.000
_cell.angle_alpha   90.00
_cell.angle_beta   90.00
_cell.angle_gamma   90.00
#
_symmetry.space_group_name_H-M   'P 1'
#
loop_
_entity.id
_entity.type
_entity.pdbx_description
1 polymer ?
#
loop_
_entity_poly.entity_id
_entity_poly.type
_entity_poly.pdbx_seq_one_letter_code
_entity_poly.pdbx_strand_id
1 'polypeptide(L)'
;MNISQDALAEMCPPEVGEYIDEKILPEYANGKNTAKMIANSMAQDALERLNLKHENHIEYYKLYSDLALIDPYISAKVNRCILVGYIQTIFDEWENEC
;
A
#
# COMPACT_ATOMS: atom_id res chain seq x y z
N MET A 1 6.24 -4.51 22.05
CA MET A 1 6.62 -5.76 21.35
C MET A 1 7.12 -5.33 19.98
N ASN A 2 8.41 -5.50 19.67
CA ASN A 2 8.91 -5.22 18.33
C ASN A 2 8.50 -6.41 17.45
N ILE A 3 7.55 -6.18 16.55
CA ILE A 3 7.19 -7.16 15.52
C ILE A 3 8.31 -7.12 14.47
N SER A 4 8.80 -8.27 14.02
CA SER A 4 9.82 -8.34 12.97
C SER A 4 9.26 -7.88 11.63
N GLN A 5 10.15 -7.53 10.69
CA GLN A 5 9.73 -7.13 9.35
C GLN A 5 8.98 -8.25 8.63
N ASP A 6 9.49 -9.48 8.68
CA ASP A 6 8.84 -10.65 8.07
C ASP A 6 7.43 -10.87 8.62
N ALA A 7 7.27 -10.75 9.94
CA ALA A 7 5.96 -10.87 10.58
C ALA A 7 5.02 -9.72 10.19
N LEU A 8 5.54 -8.52 9.92
CA LEU A 8 4.74 -7.43 9.37
C LEU A 8 4.34 -7.72 7.91
N ALA A 9 5.24 -8.26 7.09
CA ALA A 9 4.94 -8.61 5.71
C ALA A 9 3.84 -9.69 5.61
N GLU A 10 3.90 -10.72 6.45
CA GLU A 10 2.87 -11.78 6.53
C GLU A 10 1.48 -11.26 6.97
N MET A 11 1.42 -10.11 7.64
CA MET A 11 0.16 -9.48 8.05
C MET A 11 -0.48 -8.64 6.94
N CYS A 12 0.20 -8.44 5.80
CA CYS A 12 -0.36 -7.74 4.66
C CYS A 12 -1.42 -8.61 3.97
N PRO A 13 -2.66 -8.13 3.79
CA PRO A 13 -3.69 -8.89 3.08
C PRO A 13 -3.26 -9.19 1.64
N PRO A 14 -3.56 -10.38 1.10
CA PRO A 14 -3.15 -10.77 -0.25
C PRO A 14 -3.55 -9.75 -1.32
N GLU A 15 -4.78 -9.23 -1.26
CA GLU A 15 -5.29 -8.26 -2.25
C GLU A 15 -4.58 -6.90 -2.15
N VAL A 16 -4.10 -6.54 -0.96
CA VAL A 16 -3.29 -5.33 -0.77
C VAL A 16 -1.88 -5.55 -1.28
N GLY A 17 -1.30 -6.73 -1.05
CA GLY A 17 0.00 -7.13 -1.58
C GLY A 17 0.02 -7.14 -3.10
N GLU A 18 -0.96 -7.80 -3.74
CA GLU A 18 -1.12 -7.82 -5.20
C GLU A 18 -1.25 -6.41 -5.78
N TYR A 19 -2.04 -5.54 -5.15
CA TYR A 19 -2.12 -4.14 -5.56
C TYR A 19 -0.79 -3.39 -5.43
N ILE A 20 -0.02 -3.64 -4.37
CA ILE A 20 1.32 -3.08 -4.19
C ILE A 20 2.23 -3.54 -5.32
N ASP A 21 2.30 -4.83 -5.57
CA ASP A 21 3.21 -5.45 -6.53
C ASP A 21 2.91 -5.05 -7.97
N GLU A 22 1.63 -5.03 -8.35
CA GLU A 22 1.23 -4.80 -9.74
C GLU A 22 1.06 -3.34 -10.10
N LYS A 23 0.71 -2.48 -9.14
CA LYS A 23 0.34 -1.08 -9.41
C LYS A 23 1.27 -0.08 -8.76
N ILE A 24 1.65 -0.31 -7.50
CA ILE A 24 2.43 0.67 -6.74
C ILE A 24 3.92 0.56 -7.04
N LEU A 25 4.53 -0.60 -6.86
CA LEU A 25 5.98 -0.73 -7.02
C LEU A 25 6.48 -0.38 -8.42
N PRO A 26 5.79 -0.75 -9.52
CA PRO A 26 6.22 -0.36 -10.87
C PRO A 26 6.29 1.17 -11.08
N GLU A 27 5.48 1.94 -10.35
CA GLU A 27 5.45 3.40 -10.45
C GLU A 27 6.37 4.08 -9.42
N TYR A 28 6.44 3.55 -8.20
CA TYR A 28 7.08 4.24 -7.08
C TYR A 28 8.48 3.69 -6.72
N ALA A 29 8.84 2.46 -7.07
CA ALA A 29 10.13 1.84 -6.73
C ALA A 29 11.25 2.26 -7.70
N ASN A 30 11.63 3.54 -7.65
CA ASN A 30 12.56 4.17 -8.59
C ASN A 30 14.00 4.33 -8.06
N GLY A 31 14.37 3.61 -7.00
CA GLY A 31 15.66 3.72 -6.31
C GLY A 31 15.85 4.97 -5.45
N LYS A 32 14.84 5.86 -5.36
CA LYS A 32 14.87 7.05 -4.49
C LYS A 32 13.84 6.99 -3.36
N ASN A 33 12.71 6.35 -3.60
CA ASN A 33 11.66 6.23 -2.61
C ASN A 33 11.96 5.08 -1.64
N THR A 34 11.94 5.38 -0.34
CA THR A 34 11.97 4.34 0.71
C THR A 34 10.61 3.67 0.85
N ALA A 35 10.55 2.46 1.40
CA ALA A 35 9.28 1.78 1.73
C ALA A 35 8.31 2.67 2.53
N LYS A 36 8.84 3.46 3.46
CA LYS A 36 8.08 4.45 4.23
C LYS A 36 7.48 5.55 3.37
N MET A 37 8.24 6.08 2.41
CA MET A 37 7.76 7.12 1.49
C MET A 37 6.64 6.58 0.62
N ILE A 38 6.83 5.39 0.03
CA ILE A 38 5.83 4.73 -0.82
C ILE A 38 4.55 4.48 -0.03
N ALA A 39 4.64 3.83 1.14
CA ALA A 39 3.47 3.58 1.97
C ALA A 39 2.71 4.89 2.28
N ASN A 40 3.42 5.94 2.70
CA ASN A 40 2.81 7.23 3.01
C ASN A 40 2.06 7.83 1.81
N SER A 41 2.65 7.80 0.61
CA SER A 41 2.00 8.23 -0.62
C SER A 41 0.73 7.42 -0.88
N MET A 42 0.79 6.09 -0.83
CA MET A 42 -0.38 5.24 -1.06
C MET A 42 -1.56 5.59 -0.15
N ALA A 43 -1.30 5.91 1.11
CA ALA A 43 -2.36 6.25 2.04
C ALA A 43 -2.88 7.67 1.89
N GLN A 44 -2.04 8.60 1.43
CA GLN A 44 -2.54 9.91 1.03
C GLN A 44 -3.49 9.75 -0.15
N ASP A 45 -3.10 8.98 -1.16
CA ASP A 45 -3.92 8.73 -2.35
C ASP A 45 -5.22 7.98 -1.98
N ALA A 46 -5.14 6.99 -1.09
CA ALA A 46 -6.32 6.27 -0.59
C ALA A 46 -7.26 7.19 0.19
N LEU A 47 -6.75 8.12 1.01
CA LEU A 47 -7.56 9.11 1.71
C LEU A 47 -8.25 10.06 0.73
N GLU A 48 -7.55 10.53 -0.30
CA GLU A 48 -8.13 11.38 -1.35
C GLU A 48 -9.25 10.67 -2.10
N ARG A 49 -9.04 9.41 -2.48
CA ARG A 49 -10.07 8.57 -3.11
C ARG A 49 -11.26 8.33 -2.16
N LEU A 50 -11.03 8.04 -0.88
CA LEU A 50 -12.12 7.87 0.08
C LEU A 50 -12.91 9.16 0.35
N ASN A 51 -12.24 10.33 0.31
CA ASN A 51 -12.93 11.61 0.37
C ASN A 51 -13.83 11.79 -0.87
N LEU A 52 -13.35 11.45 -2.07
CA LEU A 52 -14.21 11.41 -3.26
C LEU A 52 -15.39 10.43 -3.09
N LYS A 53 -15.19 9.26 -2.50
CA LYS A 53 -16.28 8.31 -2.18
C LYS A 53 -17.35 8.96 -1.31
N HIS A 54 -16.93 9.75 -0.32
CA HIS A 54 -17.83 10.45 0.58
C HIS A 54 -18.62 11.56 -0.14
N GLU A 55 -17.97 12.32 -1.01
CA GLU A 55 -18.59 13.44 -1.75
C GLU A 55 -19.44 12.97 -2.93
N ASN A 56 -18.96 11.97 -3.67
CA ASN A 56 -19.56 11.46 -4.90
C ASN A 56 -19.28 9.96 -5.08
N HIS A 57 -20.08 9.14 -4.39
CA HIS A 57 -19.97 7.68 -4.43
C HIS A 57 -20.08 7.09 -5.85
N ILE A 58 -20.88 7.67 -6.75
CA ILE A 58 -21.04 7.17 -8.12
C ILE A 58 -19.73 7.31 -8.90
N GLU A 59 -19.14 8.51 -8.87
CA GLU A 59 -17.88 8.77 -9.57
C GLU A 59 -16.73 7.95 -8.97
N TYR A 60 -16.72 7.80 -7.64
CA TYR A 60 -15.76 6.92 -6.97
C TYR A 60 -15.84 5.48 -7.49
N TYR A 61 -17.02 4.85 -7.46
CA TYR A 61 -17.14 3.46 -7.90
C TYR A 61 -16.88 3.29 -9.40
N LYS A 62 -17.13 4.33 -10.21
CA LYS A 62 -16.80 4.31 -11.63
C LYS A 62 -15.29 4.31 -11.90
N LEU A 63 -14.51 5.01 -11.08
CA LEU A 63 -13.07 5.17 -11.25
C LEU A 63 -12.24 4.16 -10.46
N TYR A 64 -12.74 3.73 -9.30
CA TYR A 64 -11.96 3.04 -8.27
C TYR A 64 -12.73 1.86 -7.63
N SER A 65 -13.61 1.20 -8.39
CA SER A 65 -14.39 0.04 -7.91
C SER A 65 -13.53 -1.05 -7.27
N ASP A 66 -12.39 -1.30 -7.88
CA ASP A 66 -11.36 -2.29 -7.60
C ASP A 66 -10.54 -1.92 -6.35
N LEU A 67 -10.55 -0.65 -5.94
CA LEU A 67 -9.88 -0.17 -4.73
C LEU A 67 -10.84 0.01 -3.55
N ALA A 68 -12.14 -0.19 -3.74
CA ALA A 68 -13.16 0.07 -2.72
C ALA A 68 -12.98 -0.71 -1.41
N LEU A 69 -12.37 -1.90 -1.49
CA LEU A 69 -12.05 -2.76 -0.35
C LEU A 69 -10.62 -2.56 0.18
N ILE A 70 -9.73 -2.00 -0.65
CA ILE A 70 -8.31 -1.84 -0.37
C ILE A 70 -8.04 -0.47 0.29
N ASP A 71 -8.66 0.60 -0.20
CA ASP A 71 -8.46 1.97 0.27
C ASP A 71 -8.68 2.15 1.79
N PRO A 72 -9.72 1.55 2.42
CA PRO A 72 -9.88 1.62 3.87
C PRO A 72 -8.72 1.00 4.64
N TYR A 73 -8.16 -0.11 4.13
CA TYR A 73 -7.02 -0.77 4.75
C TYR A 73 -5.76 0.08 4.63
N ILE A 74 -5.47 0.60 3.43
CA ILE A 74 -4.28 1.40 3.13
C ILE A 74 -4.29 2.72 3.92
N SER A 75 -5.44 3.39 4.00
CA SER A 75 -5.58 4.70 4.66
C SER A 75 -5.49 4.64 6.20
N ALA A 76 -5.76 3.47 6.79
CA ALA A 76 -5.73 3.29 8.23
C ALA A 76 -4.32 3.41 8.81
N LYS A 77 -4.09 4.39 9.69
CA LYS A 77 -2.78 4.65 10.31
C LYS A 77 -2.19 3.42 11.03
N VAL A 78 -3.04 2.57 11.61
CA VAL A 78 -2.62 1.35 12.33
C VAL A 78 -1.95 0.33 11.42
N ASN A 79 -2.28 0.33 10.12
CA ASN A 79 -1.73 -0.61 9.13
C ASN A 79 -0.44 -0.07 8.49
N ARG A 80 0.00 1.15 8.82
CA ARG A 80 1.18 1.77 8.20
C ARG A 80 2.41 0.89 8.30
N CYS A 81 2.67 0.34 9.47
CA CYS A 81 3.86 -0.50 9.70
C CYS A 81 3.80 -1.80 8.89
N ILE A 82 2.60 -2.34 8.65
CA ILE A 82 2.39 -3.54 7.83
C ILE A 82 2.76 -3.22 6.37
N LEU A 83 2.23 -2.13 5.82
CA LEU A 83 2.55 -1.69 4.44
C LEU A 83 4.06 -1.44 4.25
N VAL A 84 4.69 -0.77 5.22
CA VAL A 84 6.15 -0.53 5.18
C VAL A 84 6.92 -1.83 5.26
N GLY A 85 6.54 -2.75 6.16
CA GLY A 85 7.22 -4.04 6.31
C GLY A 85 7.11 -4.90 5.05
N TYR A 86 5.93 -4.93 4.42
CA TYR A 86 5.70 -5.64 3.16
C TYR A 86 6.59 -5.10 2.04
N ILE A 87 6.53 -3.79 1.77
CA ILE A 87 7.35 -3.15 0.71
C ILE A 87 8.85 -3.34 0.97
N GLN A 88 9.29 -3.22 2.24
CA GLN A 88 10.70 -3.40 2.58
C GLN A 88 11.15 -4.85 2.33
N THR A 89 10.30 -5.84 2.60
CA THR A 89 10.62 -7.25 2.33
C THR A 89 10.85 -7.49 0.85
N ILE A 90 10.02 -6.92 -0.02
CA ILE A 90 10.21 -7.03 -1.47
C ILE A 90 11.51 -6.36 -1.94
N PHE A 91 11.85 -5.20 -1.37
CA PHE A 91 13.12 -4.55 -1.68
C PHE A 91 14.32 -5.40 -1.25
N ASP A 92 14.26 -5.97 -0.04
CA ASP A 92 15.32 -6.85 0.45
C ASP A 92 15.44 -8.11 -0.42
N GLU A 93 14.33 -8.67 -0.92
CA GLU A 93 14.32 -9.80 -1.87
C GLU A 93 15.01 -9.42 -3.20
N TRP A 94 14.66 -8.28 -3.79
CA TRP A 94 15.28 -7.81 -5.03
C TRP A 94 16.78 -7.54 -4.86
N GLU A 95 17.21 -7.01 -3.72
CA GLU A 95 18.63 -6.80 -3.42
C GLU A 95 19.39 -8.12 -3.27
N ASN A 96 18.76 -9.16 -2.74
CA ASN A 96 19.36 -10.50 -2.60
C ASN A 96 19.41 -11.29 -3.92
N GLU A 97 18.54 -10.96 -4.88
CA GLU A 97 18.52 -11.58 -6.21
C GLU A 97 19.56 -10.99 -7.19
N CYS A 98 20.13 -9.82 -6.87
CA CYS A 98 21.12 -9.11 -7.70
C CYS A 98 22.58 -9.42 -7.32
#